data_AF-A0A940DJI4-F1
#
_entry.id   AF-A0A940DJI4-F1
#
_cell.length_a   1.000
_cell.length_b   1.000
_cell.length_c   1.000
_cell.angle_alpha   90.00
_cell.angle_beta   90.00
_cell.angle_gamma   90.00
#
_symmetry.space_group_name_H-M   'P 1'
#
loop_
_entity.id
_entity.type
_entity.pdbx_description
1 polymer ?
#
loop_
_entity_poly.entity_id
_entity_poly.type
_entity_poly.pdbx_seq_one_letter_code
_entity_poly.pdbx_strand_id
1 'polypeptide(L)'
;MRRGVKKGLVITGIVFGVIACFVLAVGITSRVGNEANMKYAAELEKVVVDDPLPAPFIDEETGYYTFTADRDFIVLQLTDVHIGGGAFSLRKDMMAMNAVYDLVSYTKPDLIIVTGDMAYPVPFSSGSFNNLAPTKIFAEMMESIGIYWAVVFGNHDSEVYSYYTREEISDYYSSDDLEYCLYQAGPDDVDGYGNYFINIENSEGVITQSLALFDSHSYARGFYQDYDNIHANQVTWYENEINRMDEINRLNGATELFKSLAFFHIPLVEQKDAYFEWLDNGSSDTENVKYVYGNAGEGGKVVCSGIGEDDLFETMVRVGSTQGVFVGHDHYNNFSLWYNGGSGDYYIRLTYGMSIDYLAYFGIAKETAQRGGTVIEISPDGSFDCYGLRMIDKKEIRKIGDF
;
A
#
# COMPACT_ATOMS: atom_id res chain seq x y z
N MET A 1 54.86 15.10 25.55
CA MET A 1 53.50 14.60 25.88
C MET A 1 52.42 15.68 25.98
N ARG A 2 52.52 16.71 26.85
CA ARG A 2 51.40 17.66 27.13
C ARG A 2 50.88 18.51 25.94
N ARG A 3 51.70 18.81 24.93
CA ARG A 3 51.31 19.67 23.78
C ARG A 3 50.49 18.94 22.71
N GLY A 4 50.72 17.62 22.54
CA GLY A 4 49.94 16.77 21.64
C GLY A 4 48.54 16.48 22.18
N VAL A 5 48.43 16.23 23.50
CA VAL A 5 47.14 16.01 24.19
C VAL A 5 46.23 17.23 24.10
N LYS A 6 46.75 18.45 24.28
CA LYS A 6 45.97 19.69 24.12
C LYS A 6 45.46 19.90 22.69
N LYS A 7 46.30 19.62 21.67
CA LYS A 7 45.87 19.71 20.26
C LYS A 7 44.79 18.67 19.93
N GLY A 8 44.95 17.44 20.43
CA GLY A 8 43.94 16.39 20.30
C GLY A 8 42.58 16.80 20.89
N LEU A 9 42.57 17.31 22.12
CA LEU A 9 41.33 17.78 22.78
C LEU A 9 40.64 18.93 22.02
N VAL A 10 41.39 19.87 21.45
CA VAL A 10 40.83 20.96 20.64
C VAL A 10 40.21 20.42 19.35
N ILE A 11 40.91 19.52 18.64
CA ILE A 11 40.38 18.90 17.41
C ILE A 11 39.11 18.11 17.72
N THR A 12 39.13 17.28 18.77
CA THR A 12 37.96 16.52 19.22
C THR A 12 36.79 17.46 19.55
N GLY A 13 37.03 18.55 20.28
CA GLY A 13 36.00 19.54 20.60
C GLY A 13 35.41 20.22 19.35
N ILE A 14 36.24 20.55 18.36
CA ILE A 14 35.77 21.10 17.08
C ILE A 14 34.90 20.08 16.33
N VAL A 15 35.35 18.81 16.24
CA VAL A 15 34.58 17.75 15.56
C VAL A 15 33.21 17.57 16.23
N PHE A 16 33.16 17.46 17.55
CA PHE A 16 31.88 17.37 18.27
C PHE A 16 31.01 18.62 18.09
N GLY A 17 31.62 19.81 18.09
CA GLY A 17 30.89 21.05 17.81
C GLY A 17 30.28 21.07 16.41
N VAL A 18 31.02 20.63 15.38
CA VAL A 18 30.51 20.53 14.01
C VAL A 18 29.37 19.51 13.90
N ILE A 19 29.52 18.34 14.52
CA ILE A 19 28.47 17.31 14.55
C ILE A 19 27.21 17.84 15.26
N ALA A 20 27.37 18.49 16.41
CA ALA A 20 26.25 19.07 17.15
C ALA A 20 25.52 20.14 16.34
N CYS A 21 26.27 21.06 15.69
CA CYS A 21 25.68 22.05 14.79
C CYS A 21 24.94 21.41 13.61
N PHE A 22 25.49 20.35 13.03
CA PHE A 22 24.86 19.61 11.94
C PHE A 22 23.55 18.95 12.39
N VAL A 23 23.56 18.24 13.52
CA VAL A 23 22.35 17.60 14.09
C VAL A 23 21.28 18.64 14.42
N LEU A 24 21.66 19.78 15.02
CA LEU A 24 20.73 20.88 15.28
C LEU A 24 20.14 21.45 13.98
N ALA A 25 20.97 21.65 12.96
CA ALA A 25 20.50 22.15 11.66
C ALA A 25 19.54 21.17 10.99
N VAL A 26 19.83 19.86 11.02
CA VAL A 26 18.92 18.81 10.52
C VAL A 26 17.62 18.83 11.30
N GLY A 27 17.65 18.85 12.63
CA GLY A 27 16.44 18.88 13.45
C GLY A 27 15.54 20.10 13.20
N ILE A 28 16.14 21.30 13.09
CA ILE A 28 15.40 22.54 12.76
C ILE A 28 14.81 22.46 11.35
N THR A 29 15.59 21.98 10.37
CA THR A 29 15.15 21.87 8.97
C THR A 29 14.02 20.87 8.83
N SER A 30 14.13 19.69 9.47
CA SER A 30 13.06 18.69 9.50
C SER A 30 11.79 19.28 10.11
N ARG A 31 11.88 19.99 11.25
CA ARG A 31 10.71 20.60 11.88
C ARG A 31 10.02 21.63 10.96
N VAL A 32 10.77 22.64 10.51
CA VAL A 32 10.21 23.74 9.69
C VAL A 32 9.69 23.20 8.36
N GLY A 33 10.42 22.26 7.76
CA GLY A 33 10.04 21.63 6.51
C GLY A 33 8.78 20.76 6.64
N ASN A 34 8.67 19.97 7.70
CA ASN A 34 7.48 19.16 7.96
C ASN A 34 6.27 20.05 8.25
N GLU A 35 6.41 21.15 9.01
CA GLU A 35 5.34 22.13 9.20
C GLU A 35 4.88 22.75 7.86
N ALA A 36 5.82 23.03 6.94
CA ALA A 36 5.48 23.52 5.60
C ALA A 36 4.77 22.47 4.73
N ASN A 37 5.22 21.20 4.76
CA ASN A 37 4.58 20.11 4.03
C ASN A 37 3.20 19.77 4.59
N MET A 38 3.03 19.77 5.92
CA MET A 38 1.71 19.64 6.57
C MET A 38 0.76 20.76 6.11
N LYS A 39 1.23 22.00 6.13
CA LYS A 39 0.43 23.13 5.66
C LYS A 39 0.06 22.98 4.18
N TYR A 40 0.99 22.53 3.35
CA TYR A 40 0.71 22.29 1.95
C TYR A 40 -0.33 21.17 1.74
N ALA A 41 -0.23 20.08 2.48
CA ALA A 41 -1.21 18.99 2.47
C ALA A 41 -2.61 19.51 2.83
N ALA A 42 -2.72 20.32 3.89
CA ALA A 42 -3.96 20.94 4.36
C ALA A 42 -4.56 21.97 3.39
N GLU A 43 -3.78 22.48 2.43
CA GLU A 43 -4.21 23.46 1.42
C GLU A 43 -4.65 22.81 0.11
N LEU A 44 -4.57 21.47 -0.02
CA LEU A 44 -5.08 20.74 -1.18
C LEU A 44 -6.61 20.88 -1.27
N GLU A 45 -7.13 20.98 -2.49
CA GLU A 45 -8.56 21.10 -2.71
C GLU A 45 -9.24 19.72 -2.61
N LYS A 46 -10.45 19.70 -2.05
CA LYS A 46 -11.27 18.48 -2.05
C LYS A 46 -11.57 18.04 -3.48
N VAL A 47 -11.35 16.75 -3.78
CA VAL A 47 -11.69 16.17 -5.08
C VAL A 47 -13.20 15.91 -5.14
N VAL A 48 -13.83 16.35 -6.21
CA VAL A 48 -15.27 16.19 -6.42
C VAL A 48 -15.53 14.98 -7.33
N VAL A 49 -16.17 13.95 -6.76
CA VAL A 49 -16.68 12.78 -7.49
C VAL A 49 -17.99 13.17 -8.19
N ASP A 50 -18.15 12.75 -9.45
CA ASP A 50 -19.28 13.19 -10.29
C ASP A 50 -20.61 12.54 -9.88
N ASP A 51 -20.58 11.31 -9.36
CA ASP A 51 -21.73 10.54 -8.86
C ASP A 51 -21.39 9.92 -7.49
N PRO A 52 -21.34 10.70 -6.40
CA PRO A 52 -20.84 10.22 -5.12
C PRO A 52 -21.78 9.18 -4.50
N LEU A 53 -21.20 8.11 -3.94
CA LEU A 53 -21.92 7.15 -3.12
C LEU A 53 -22.33 7.75 -1.77
N PRO A 54 -23.32 7.17 -1.09
CA PRO A 54 -23.51 7.41 0.34
C PRO A 54 -22.21 7.17 1.12
N ALA A 55 -22.06 7.85 2.26
CA ALA A 55 -20.95 7.58 3.17
C ALA A 55 -21.00 6.10 3.60
N PRO A 56 -19.84 5.42 3.69
CA PRO A 56 -19.80 4.06 4.21
C PRO A 56 -20.20 4.04 5.68
N PHE A 57 -20.67 2.90 6.13
CA PHE A 57 -21.06 2.66 7.51
C PHE A 57 -20.42 1.37 8.03
N ILE A 58 -20.26 1.24 9.34
CA ILE A 58 -19.86 -0.04 9.94
C ILE A 58 -21.13 -0.90 10.04
N ASP A 59 -21.16 -2.00 9.30
CA ASP A 59 -22.23 -2.98 9.39
C ASP A 59 -22.10 -3.76 10.71
N GLU A 60 -23.18 -3.83 11.50
CA GLU A 60 -23.13 -4.40 12.86
C GLU A 60 -22.95 -5.94 12.86
N GLU A 61 -23.33 -6.63 11.79
CA GLU A 61 -23.25 -8.09 11.71
C GLU A 61 -21.85 -8.53 11.29
N THR A 62 -21.26 -7.84 10.33
CA THR A 62 -19.90 -8.10 9.82
C THR A 62 -18.83 -7.37 10.61
N GLY A 63 -19.12 -6.21 11.21
CA GLY A 63 -18.14 -5.39 11.94
C GLY A 63 -17.19 -4.61 11.04
N TYR A 64 -17.46 -4.53 9.74
CA TYR A 64 -16.61 -3.88 8.75
C TYR A 64 -17.28 -2.68 8.10
N TYR A 65 -16.47 -1.74 7.64
CA TYR A 65 -16.94 -0.67 6.77
C TYR A 65 -17.56 -1.23 5.51
N THR A 66 -18.72 -0.71 5.14
CA THR A 66 -19.53 -1.18 4.02
C THR A 66 -20.00 0.00 3.17
N PHE A 67 -19.80 -0.10 1.87
CA PHE A 67 -20.36 0.80 0.87
C PHE A 67 -21.57 0.18 0.19
N THR A 68 -22.65 0.96 0.02
CA THR A 68 -23.78 0.55 -0.83
C THR A 68 -23.60 1.09 -2.25
N ALA A 69 -23.49 0.22 -3.26
CA ALA A 69 -23.28 0.58 -4.65
C ALA A 69 -24.00 -0.37 -5.63
N ASP A 70 -24.84 0.19 -6.51
CA ASP A 70 -25.50 -0.53 -7.63
C ASP A 70 -24.88 -0.18 -9.01
N ARG A 71 -23.70 0.46 -9.00
CA ARG A 71 -22.92 0.84 -10.18
C ARG A 71 -21.48 0.35 -10.05
N ASP A 72 -20.70 0.53 -11.10
CA ASP A 72 -19.26 0.25 -11.03
C ASP A 72 -18.63 1.04 -9.87
N PHE A 73 -17.91 0.35 -9.00
CA PHE A 73 -17.20 0.89 -7.86
C PHE A 73 -15.72 1.00 -8.21
N ILE A 74 -15.15 2.20 -8.04
CA ILE A 74 -13.79 2.51 -8.52
C ILE A 74 -12.84 2.60 -7.34
N VAL A 75 -11.87 1.68 -7.29
CA VAL A 75 -10.75 1.74 -6.33
C VAL A 75 -9.51 2.26 -7.04
N LEU A 76 -8.86 3.27 -6.46
CA LEU A 76 -7.49 3.64 -6.81
C LEU A 76 -6.53 3.00 -5.81
N GLN A 77 -5.76 2.03 -6.26
CA GLN A 77 -4.62 1.51 -5.51
C GLN A 77 -3.42 2.46 -5.67
N LEU A 78 -2.85 2.86 -4.55
CA LEU A 78 -1.55 3.54 -4.46
C LEU A 78 -0.57 2.68 -3.68
N THR A 79 0.72 2.87 -3.89
CA THR A 79 1.74 2.15 -3.13
C THR A 79 3.05 2.92 -3.11
N ASP A 80 3.88 2.70 -2.09
CA ASP A 80 5.27 3.17 -2.07
C ASP A 80 5.36 4.70 -2.22
N VAL A 81 4.49 5.41 -1.49
CA VAL A 81 4.39 6.88 -1.50
C VAL A 81 5.65 7.51 -0.92
N HIS A 82 6.21 6.87 0.11
CA HIS A 82 7.51 7.20 0.68
C HIS A 82 7.67 8.68 1.08
N ILE A 83 6.72 9.20 1.86
CA ILE A 83 6.92 10.50 2.52
C ILE A 83 8.05 10.34 3.52
N GLY A 84 9.15 11.08 3.34
CA GLY A 84 10.33 10.94 4.20
C GLY A 84 10.21 11.68 5.53
N GLY A 85 9.50 12.82 5.56
CA GLY A 85 9.27 13.59 6.77
C GLY A 85 10.56 14.06 7.47
N GLY A 86 11.58 14.40 6.67
CA GLY A 86 12.88 14.83 7.18
C GLY A 86 13.59 15.85 6.28
N ALA A 87 14.68 16.41 6.82
CA ALA A 87 15.42 17.50 6.20
C ALA A 87 15.92 17.22 4.76
N PHE A 88 16.06 15.95 4.37
CA PHE A 88 16.59 15.55 3.07
C PHE A 88 15.50 15.16 2.06
N SER A 89 14.24 15.03 2.50
CA SER A 89 13.12 14.58 1.68
C SER A 89 12.12 15.67 1.30
N LEU A 90 12.11 16.83 1.97
CA LEU A 90 11.07 17.86 1.85
C LEU A 90 10.52 18.12 0.44
N ARG A 91 11.41 18.28 -0.55
CA ARG A 91 11.00 18.50 -1.95
C ARG A 91 10.38 17.26 -2.59
N LYS A 92 10.92 16.09 -2.31
CA LYS A 92 10.41 14.80 -2.81
C LYS A 92 9.06 14.46 -2.18
N ASP A 93 8.89 14.78 -0.90
CA ASP A 93 7.61 14.65 -0.21
C ASP A 93 6.52 15.47 -0.91
N MET A 94 6.79 16.74 -1.25
CA MET A 94 5.87 17.52 -2.07
C MET A 94 5.62 16.90 -3.45
N MET A 95 6.64 16.33 -4.10
CA MET A 95 6.46 15.67 -5.41
C MET A 95 5.55 14.45 -5.30
N ALA A 96 5.71 13.63 -4.26
CA ALA A 96 4.85 12.50 -3.98
C ALA A 96 3.41 12.94 -3.69
N MET A 97 3.22 13.98 -2.85
CA MET A 97 1.89 14.53 -2.59
C MET A 97 1.19 15.05 -3.85
N ASN A 98 1.92 15.76 -4.72
CA ASN A 98 1.38 16.20 -6.01
C ASN A 98 1.01 15.00 -6.90
N ALA A 99 1.82 13.95 -6.93
CA ALA A 99 1.55 12.77 -7.73
C ALA A 99 0.26 12.06 -7.29
N VAL A 100 0.10 11.87 -5.98
CA VAL A 100 -1.13 11.33 -5.39
C VAL A 100 -2.32 12.22 -5.73
N TYR A 101 -2.22 13.53 -5.50
CA TYR A 101 -3.29 14.47 -5.79
C TYR A 101 -3.71 14.46 -7.26
N ASP A 102 -2.75 14.46 -8.20
CA ASP A 102 -3.00 14.45 -9.63
C ASP A 102 -3.69 13.15 -10.06
N LEU A 103 -3.27 11.99 -9.52
CA LEU A 103 -3.90 10.70 -9.79
C LEU A 103 -5.33 10.65 -9.25
N VAL A 104 -5.56 11.05 -8.00
CA VAL A 104 -6.90 11.06 -7.41
C VAL A 104 -7.82 12.04 -8.13
N SER A 105 -7.33 13.23 -8.50
CA SER A 105 -8.10 14.22 -9.24
C SER A 105 -8.48 13.74 -10.64
N TYR A 106 -7.62 12.92 -11.26
CA TYR A 106 -7.88 12.34 -12.57
C TYR A 106 -8.86 11.17 -12.50
N THR A 107 -8.71 10.28 -11.53
CA THR A 107 -9.53 9.07 -11.41
C THR A 107 -10.86 9.29 -10.72
N LYS A 108 -10.93 10.25 -9.78
CA LYS A 108 -12.09 10.50 -8.91
C LYS A 108 -12.67 9.20 -8.33
N PRO A 109 -11.88 8.41 -7.60
CA PRO A 109 -12.27 7.08 -7.17
C PRO A 109 -13.29 7.16 -6.03
N ASP A 110 -14.01 6.06 -5.80
CA ASP A 110 -14.91 5.89 -4.65
C ASP A 110 -14.12 5.57 -3.38
N LEU A 111 -13.00 4.86 -3.53
CA LEU A 111 -12.12 4.44 -2.45
C LEU A 111 -10.66 4.48 -2.91
N ILE A 112 -9.76 4.89 -2.01
CA ILE A 112 -8.32 4.77 -2.19
C ILE A 112 -7.81 3.67 -1.26
N ILE A 113 -7.06 2.70 -1.78
CA ILE A 113 -6.35 1.71 -0.96
C ILE A 113 -4.86 1.92 -1.15
N VAL A 114 -4.12 2.08 -0.06
CA VAL A 114 -2.65 2.19 -0.12
C VAL A 114 -2.01 0.92 0.40
N THR A 115 -1.30 0.21 -0.49
CA THR A 115 -0.66 -1.07 -0.18
C THR A 115 0.73 -0.88 0.44
N GLY A 116 0.80 -0.10 1.51
CA GLY A 116 2.00 0.07 2.34
C GLY A 116 3.00 1.12 1.87
N ASP A 117 3.96 1.37 2.76
CA ASP A 117 5.08 2.29 2.57
C ASP A 117 4.63 3.73 2.27
N MET A 118 3.68 4.19 3.08
CA MET A 118 3.29 5.60 3.17
C MET A 118 4.47 6.44 3.68
N ALA A 119 5.17 5.94 4.70
CA ALA A 119 6.29 6.60 5.35
C ALA A 119 7.64 5.98 4.98
N TYR A 120 8.68 6.82 4.86
CA TYR A 120 10.06 6.39 4.60
C TYR A 120 11.06 7.09 5.54
N PRO A 121 11.05 6.74 6.85
CA PRO A 121 11.87 7.38 7.87
C PRO A 121 13.34 6.90 7.85
N VAL A 122 13.93 6.71 6.67
CA VAL A 122 15.29 6.17 6.52
C VAL A 122 16.33 7.29 6.68
N PRO A 123 17.21 7.27 7.71
CA PRO A 123 18.02 8.44 8.09
C PRO A 123 18.97 8.96 7.01
N PHE A 124 19.49 8.07 6.16
CA PHE A 124 20.40 8.45 5.08
C PHE A 124 19.67 9.08 3.89
N SER A 125 18.37 8.80 3.74
CA SER A 125 17.54 9.27 2.62
C SER A 125 16.65 10.45 3.02
N SER A 126 15.99 10.38 4.19
CA SER A 126 15.09 11.42 4.70
C SER A 126 15.75 12.36 5.71
N GLY A 127 16.78 11.90 6.44
CA GLY A 127 17.36 12.68 7.54
C GLY A 127 16.52 12.66 8.82
N SER A 128 15.63 11.66 8.97
CA SER A 128 14.75 11.48 10.11
C SER A 128 14.69 10.01 10.52
N PHE A 129 14.36 9.74 11.79
CA PHE A 129 13.94 8.43 12.31
C PHE A 129 12.47 8.48 12.76
N ASN A 130 11.80 9.62 12.58
CA ASN A 130 10.43 9.85 13.00
C ASN A 130 9.50 9.42 11.87
N ASN A 131 8.84 8.27 12.03
CA ASN A 131 7.80 7.77 11.14
C ASN A 131 6.44 8.43 11.35
N LEU A 132 6.11 8.93 12.55
CA LEU A 132 4.83 9.61 12.78
C LEU A 132 4.70 10.93 11.99
N ALA A 133 5.80 11.66 11.81
CA ALA A 133 5.77 12.92 11.03
C ALA A 133 5.34 12.71 9.56
N PRO A 134 5.96 11.80 8.77
CA PRO A 134 5.47 11.50 7.43
C PRO A 134 4.08 10.86 7.41
N THR A 135 3.74 9.99 8.37
CA THR A 135 2.38 9.44 8.53
C THR A 135 1.33 10.55 8.65
N LYS A 136 1.59 11.58 9.48
CA LYS A 136 0.70 12.73 9.64
C LYS A 136 0.57 13.58 8.37
N ILE A 137 1.67 13.80 7.65
CA ILE A 137 1.65 14.52 6.37
C ILE A 137 0.81 13.76 5.35
N PHE A 138 0.98 12.44 5.28
CA PHE A 138 0.20 11.58 4.40
C PHE A 138 -1.29 11.62 4.76
N ALA A 139 -1.65 11.40 6.03
CA ALA A 139 -3.04 11.44 6.47
C ALA A 139 -3.70 12.81 6.21
N GLU A 140 -3.03 13.93 6.53
CA GLU A 140 -3.55 15.28 6.26
C GLU A 140 -3.84 15.50 4.76
N MET A 141 -2.96 14.99 3.88
CA MET A 141 -3.18 15.05 2.44
C MET A 141 -4.44 14.29 2.04
N MET A 142 -4.62 13.06 2.55
CA MET A 142 -5.78 12.22 2.25
C MET A 142 -7.09 12.84 2.77
N GLU A 143 -7.07 13.35 4.01
CA GLU A 143 -8.21 14.05 4.61
C GLU A 143 -8.59 15.32 3.83
N SER A 144 -7.60 16.08 3.35
CA SER A 144 -7.84 17.29 2.53
C SER A 144 -8.41 16.96 1.15
N ILE A 145 -7.93 15.86 0.53
CA ILE A 145 -8.47 15.32 -0.72
C ILE A 145 -9.94 14.90 -0.55
N GLY A 146 -10.31 14.39 0.62
CA GLY A 146 -11.71 14.13 1.02
C GLY A 146 -12.36 12.96 0.28
N ILE A 147 -11.57 11.95 -0.09
CA ILE A 147 -12.02 10.65 -0.60
C ILE A 147 -11.72 9.61 0.48
N TYR A 148 -12.66 8.67 0.72
CA TYR A 148 -12.43 7.59 1.67
C TYR A 148 -11.19 6.79 1.31
N TRP A 149 -10.41 6.43 2.33
CA TRP A 149 -9.12 5.79 2.13
C TRP A 149 -8.82 4.75 3.20
N ALA A 150 -8.08 3.73 2.81
CA ALA A 150 -7.65 2.63 3.64
C ALA A 150 -6.18 2.31 3.40
N VAL A 151 -5.52 1.74 4.40
CA VAL A 151 -4.08 1.42 4.34
C VAL A 151 -3.81 0.04 4.90
N VAL A 152 -2.81 -0.63 4.32
CA VAL A 152 -2.05 -1.69 5.00
C VAL A 152 -0.64 -1.20 5.28
N PHE A 153 0.07 -1.84 6.19
CA PHE A 153 1.46 -1.50 6.46
C PHE A 153 2.42 -2.11 5.45
N GLY A 154 3.43 -1.33 5.08
CA GLY A 154 4.64 -1.82 4.46
C GLY A 154 5.80 -1.92 5.47
N ASN A 155 6.95 -2.39 4.98
CA ASN A 155 8.11 -2.60 5.85
C ASN A 155 8.73 -1.28 6.33
N HIS A 156 8.58 -0.18 5.57
CA HIS A 156 9.17 1.12 5.91
C HIS A 156 8.31 1.94 6.90
N ASP A 157 7.02 1.65 7.01
CA ASP A 157 6.11 2.39 7.91
C ASP A 157 6.48 2.26 9.39
N SER A 158 7.14 1.17 9.77
CA SER A 158 7.53 0.86 11.14
C SER A 158 8.92 0.20 11.21
N GLU A 159 9.89 0.80 10.52
CA GLU A 159 11.29 0.37 10.59
C GLU A 159 11.76 0.18 12.04
N VAL A 160 12.58 -0.83 12.31
CA VAL A 160 12.99 -1.21 13.68
C VAL A 160 13.75 -0.10 14.43
N TYR A 161 14.29 0.90 13.71
CA TYR A 161 14.96 2.07 14.27
C TYR A 161 14.06 3.31 14.36
N SER A 162 12.80 3.19 13.95
CA SER A 162 11.81 4.27 14.03
C SER A 162 11.49 4.62 15.47
N TYR A 163 11.05 5.86 15.68
CA TYR A 163 10.64 6.33 17.00
C TYR A 163 9.34 5.71 17.50
N TYR A 164 8.41 5.39 16.58
CA TYR A 164 7.10 4.84 16.91
C TYR A 164 6.97 3.42 16.38
N THR A 165 6.37 2.55 17.18
CA THR A 165 6.07 1.16 16.81
C THR A 165 4.95 1.09 15.77
N ARG A 166 4.79 -0.07 15.12
CA ARG A 166 3.66 -0.29 14.21
C ARG A 166 2.31 -0.14 14.92
N GLU A 167 2.21 -0.60 16.17
CA GLU A 167 1.04 -0.41 17.05
C GLU A 167 0.72 1.08 17.25
N GLU A 168 1.72 1.90 17.59
CA GLU A 168 1.50 3.34 17.79
C GLU A 168 1.09 4.08 16.50
N ILE A 169 1.52 3.59 15.33
CA ILE A 169 1.05 4.12 14.04
C ILE A 169 -0.37 3.59 13.71
N SER A 170 -0.68 2.34 14.05
CA SER A 170 -2.03 1.76 13.94
C SER A 170 -3.04 2.55 14.78
N ASP A 171 -2.68 2.89 16.02
CA ASP A 171 -3.49 3.73 16.90
C ASP A 171 -3.77 5.11 16.27
N TYR A 172 -2.78 5.68 15.58
CA TYR A 172 -2.97 6.96 14.90
C TYR A 172 -3.96 6.85 13.73
N TYR A 173 -3.86 5.80 12.91
CA TYR A 173 -4.80 5.59 11.80
C TYR A 173 -6.20 5.22 12.29
N SER A 174 -6.34 4.64 13.49
CA SER A 174 -7.62 4.32 14.12
C SER A 174 -8.29 5.52 14.80
N SER A 175 -7.74 6.73 14.66
CA SER A 175 -8.25 7.94 15.33
C SER A 175 -9.53 8.47 14.66
N ASP A 176 -10.54 8.80 15.47
CA ASP A 176 -11.77 9.48 15.04
C ASP A 176 -11.53 10.87 14.41
N ASP A 177 -10.32 11.43 14.54
CA ASP A 177 -9.92 12.69 13.91
C ASP A 177 -9.71 12.57 12.38
N LEU A 178 -9.64 11.34 11.84
CA LEU A 178 -9.50 11.06 10.42
C LEU A 178 -10.86 10.64 9.83
N GLU A 179 -11.63 11.61 9.36
CA GLU A 179 -13.01 11.45 8.86
C GLU A 179 -13.12 10.46 7.69
N TYR A 180 -12.11 10.46 6.81
CA TYR A 180 -12.13 9.64 5.59
C TYR A 180 -11.33 8.35 5.72
N CYS A 181 -10.64 8.11 6.84
CA CYS A 181 -9.84 6.91 7.05
C CYS A 181 -10.72 5.73 7.49
N LEU A 182 -10.71 4.65 6.72
CA LEU A 182 -11.46 3.42 6.98
C LEU A 182 -10.59 2.33 7.66
N TYR A 183 -9.44 2.72 8.21
CA TYR A 183 -8.52 1.79 8.84
C TYR A 183 -9.16 1.12 10.07
N GLN A 184 -8.99 -0.19 10.16
CA GLN A 184 -9.30 -0.95 11.37
C GLN A 184 -8.05 -1.75 11.78
N ALA A 185 -7.67 -1.68 13.06
CA ALA A 185 -6.50 -2.41 13.58
C ALA A 185 -6.61 -3.94 13.38
N GLY A 186 -7.83 -4.46 13.30
CA GLY A 186 -8.11 -5.88 13.19
C GLY A 186 -8.24 -6.57 14.56
N PRO A 187 -8.47 -7.89 14.58
CA PRO A 187 -8.62 -8.64 15.82
C PRO A 187 -7.30 -8.81 16.59
N ASP A 188 -7.36 -8.71 17.93
CA ASP A 188 -6.18 -8.85 18.81
C ASP A 188 -5.51 -10.25 18.75
N ASP A 189 -6.21 -11.28 18.26
CA ASP A 189 -5.73 -12.65 18.15
C ASP A 189 -5.20 -13.02 16.75
N VAL A 190 -5.11 -12.03 15.86
CA VAL A 190 -4.56 -12.15 14.50
C VAL A 190 -3.25 -11.38 14.41
N ASP A 191 -2.21 -12.01 13.88
CA ASP A 191 -0.88 -11.41 13.86
C ASP A 191 -0.83 -10.16 12.96
N GLY A 192 -0.17 -9.11 13.44
CA GLY A 192 0.00 -7.84 12.72
C GLY A 192 -1.11 -6.83 13.05
N TYR A 193 -1.06 -5.67 12.38
CA TYR A 193 -2.03 -4.59 12.55
C TYR A 193 -2.58 -4.17 11.19
N GLY A 194 -3.89 -4.04 11.06
CA GLY A 194 -4.53 -3.72 9.78
C GLY A 194 -4.93 -4.98 9.01
N ASN A 195 -5.39 -6.01 9.72
CA ASN A 195 -6.11 -7.15 9.14
C ASN A 195 -7.62 -6.88 9.23
N TYR A 196 -8.25 -6.46 8.12
CA TYR A 196 -9.66 -6.10 8.08
C TYR A 196 -10.26 -6.25 6.68
N PHE A 197 -11.58 -6.11 6.59
CA PHE A 197 -12.30 -6.09 5.32
C PHE A 197 -12.99 -4.74 5.09
N ILE A 198 -13.25 -4.43 3.83
CA ILE A 198 -14.18 -3.38 3.41
C ILE A 198 -15.17 -4.01 2.44
N ASN A 199 -16.46 -3.95 2.76
CA ASN A 199 -17.50 -4.59 1.96
C ASN A 199 -18.13 -3.62 0.96
N ILE A 200 -18.59 -4.17 -0.15
CA ILE A 200 -19.44 -3.50 -1.12
C ILE A 200 -20.72 -4.33 -1.24
N GLU A 201 -21.85 -3.72 -0.90
CA GLU A 201 -23.17 -4.32 -1.01
C GLU A 201 -24.03 -3.59 -2.05
N ASN A 202 -25.00 -4.29 -2.60
CA ASN A 202 -26.05 -3.68 -3.41
C ASN A 202 -27.14 -3.05 -2.52
N SER A 203 -28.09 -2.35 -3.12
CA SER A 203 -29.21 -1.73 -2.37
C SER A 203 -30.18 -2.73 -1.70
N GLU A 204 -30.02 -4.03 -1.94
CA GLU A 204 -30.77 -5.11 -1.28
C GLU A 204 -30.05 -5.66 -0.03
N GLY A 205 -28.86 -5.15 0.30
CA GLY A 205 -28.05 -5.61 1.44
C GLY A 205 -27.27 -6.90 1.16
N VAL A 206 -27.10 -7.25 -0.12
CA VAL A 206 -26.27 -8.38 -0.54
C VAL A 206 -24.87 -7.88 -0.84
N ILE A 207 -23.88 -8.41 -0.13
CA ILE A 207 -22.45 -8.21 -0.40
C ILE A 207 -22.14 -8.80 -1.77
N THR A 208 -21.66 -7.97 -2.69
CA THR A 208 -21.27 -8.38 -4.04
C THR A 208 -19.75 -8.55 -4.14
N GLN A 209 -19.00 -7.76 -3.36
CA GLN A 209 -17.55 -7.75 -3.34
C GLN A 209 -17.02 -7.42 -1.93
N SER A 210 -15.89 -8.00 -1.55
CA SER A 210 -15.21 -7.70 -0.28
C SER A 210 -13.70 -7.51 -0.49
N LEU A 211 -13.17 -6.41 0.02
CA LEU A 211 -11.76 -6.04 -0.09
C LEU A 211 -11.07 -6.49 1.19
N ALA A 212 -10.25 -7.55 1.11
CA ALA A 212 -9.49 -8.09 2.22
C ALA A 212 -8.12 -7.39 2.32
N LEU A 213 -7.84 -6.77 3.46
CA LEU A 213 -6.60 -6.04 3.74
C LEU A 213 -5.79 -6.81 4.78
N PHE A 214 -4.50 -7.04 4.51
CA PHE A 214 -3.61 -7.80 5.39
C PHE A 214 -2.37 -7.01 5.78
N ASP A 215 -1.91 -7.19 7.02
CA ASP A 215 -0.53 -6.85 7.41
C ASP A 215 0.41 -7.95 6.91
N SER A 216 1.16 -7.68 5.85
CA SER A 216 2.23 -8.59 5.37
C SER A 216 3.54 -8.46 6.17
N HIS A 217 3.49 -7.82 7.34
CA HIS A 217 4.58 -7.64 8.28
C HIS A 217 5.73 -6.77 7.75
N SER A 218 6.97 -7.07 8.12
CA SER A 218 8.16 -6.30 7.73
C SER A 218 9.30 -7.29 7.48
N TYR A 219 10.19 -7.51 8.44
CA TYR A 219 11.33 -8.41 8.30
C TYR A 219 11.22 -9.63 9.23
N ALA A 220 11.33 -10.84 8.68
CA ALA A 220 11.37 -12.09 9.42
C ALA A 220 12.66 -12.25 10.24
N ARG A 221 13.79 -11.73 9.73
CA ARG A 221 15.10 -11.85 10.39
C ARG A 221 15.95 -10.59 10.25
N GLY A 222 16.25 -9.97 11.38
CA GLY A 222 17.25 -8.88 11.44
C GLY A 222 16.90 -7.70 10.53
N PHE A 223 17.92 -7.13 9.88
CA PHE A 223 17.78 -5.89 9.11
C PHE A 223 17.88 -6.15 7.58
N TYR A 224 16.92 -5.62 6.81
CA TYR A 224 16.98 -5.26 5.39
C TYR A 224 16.98 -6.33 4.28
N GLN A 225 16.74 -7.64 4.52
CA GLN A 225 16.75 -8.62 3.40
C GLN A 225 15.79 -9.81 3.50
N ASP A 226 15.47 -10.24 4.71
CA ASP A 226 14.59 -11.39 4.93
C ASP A 226 13.20 -10.87 5.28
N TYR A 227 12.36 -10.70 4.26
CA TYR A 227 10.97 -10.29 4.42
C TYR A 227 10.14 -11.38 5.05
N ASP A 228 9.18 -10.97 5.87
CA ASP A 228 8.24 -11.89 6.49
C ASP A 228 7.08 -12.24 5.55
N ASN A 229 6.27 -13.22 5.97
CA ASN A 229 5.13 -13.72 5.23
C ASN A 229 3.83 -13.41 5.97
N ILE A 230 2.70 -13.61 5.31
CA ILE A 230 1.41 -13.67 6.00
C ILE A 230 1.39 -14.93 6.86
N HIS A 231 1.01 -14.80 8.13
CA HIS A 231 1.07 -15.89 9.10
C HIS A 231 -0.16 -16.81 9.03
N ALA A 232 -0.01 -18.04 9.52
CA ALA A 232 -1.07 -19.05 9.47
C ALA A 232 -2.38 -18.63 10.19
N ASN A 233 -2.31 -17.85 11.28
CA ASN A 233 -3.52 -17.34 11.94
C ASN A 233 -4.22 -16.25 11.11
N GLN A 234 -3.49 -15.43 10.33
CA GLN A 234 -4.09 -14.51 9.37
C GLN A 234 -4.79 -15.27 8.23
N VAL A 235 -4.18 -16.34 7.71
CA VAL A 235 -4.83 -17.19 6.68
C VAL A 235 -6.11 -17.83 7.24
N THR A 236 -6.06 -18.34 8.47
CA THR A 236 -7.22 -18.93 9.16
C THR A 236 -8.31 -17.89 9.41
N TRP A 237 -7.94 -16.68 9.84
CA TRP A 237 -8.85 -15.56 10.03
C TRP A 237 -9.56 -15.20 8.72
N TYR A 238 -8.81 -15.05 7.63
CA TYR A 238 -9.37 -14.78 6.31
C TYR A 238 -10.42 -15.82 5.89
N GLU A 239 -10.09 -17.11 5.97
CA GLU A 239 -11.03 -18.19 5.61
C GLU A 239 -12.28 -18.15 6.50
N ASN A 240 -12.12 -17.93 7.81
CA ASN A 240 -13.25 -17.83 8.74
C ASN A 240 -14.14 -16.63 8.44
N GLU A 241 -13.57 -15.46 8.13
CA GLU A 241 -14.33 -14.25 7.84
C GLU A 241 -15.08 -14.33 6.52
N ILE A 242 -14.48 -14.91 5.47
CA ILE A 242 -15.21 -15.15 4.22
C ILE A 242 -16.41 -16.07 4.46
N ASN A 243 -16.21 -17.18 5.19
CA ASN A 243 -17.30 -18.11 5.48
C ASN A 243 -18.39 -17.45 6.34
N ARG A 244 -18.01 -16.69 7.37
CA ARG A 244 -18.94 -15.98 8.25
C ARG A 244 -19.75 -14.93 7.49
N MET A 245 -19.09 -14.14 6.64
CA MET A 245 -19.78 -13.15 5.81
C MET A 245 -20.65 -13.82 4.75
N ASP A 246 -20.29 -15.00 4.22
CA ASP A 246 -21.14 -15.72 3.26
C ASP A 246 -22.43 -16.23 3.94
N GLU A 247 -22.33 -16.71 5.18
CA GLU A 247 -23.50 -17.08 5.97
C GLU A 247 -24.46 -15.89 6.16
N ILE A 248 -23.94 -14.72 6.53
CA ILE A 248 -24.71 -13.48 6.64
C ILE A 248 -25.32 -13.10 5.28
N ASN A 249 -24.51 -13.10 4.22
CA ASN A 249 -24.93 -12.69 2.88
C ASN A 249 -26.05 -13.58 2.32
N ARG A 250 -26.01 -14.89 2.59
CA ARG A 250 -27.08 -15.83 2.22
C ARG A 250 -28.39 -15.56 2.97
N LEU A 251 -28.33 -15.09 4.22
CA LEU A 251 -29.53 -14.66 4.95
C LEU A 251 -30.16 -13.42 4.32
N ASN A 252 -29.35 -12.56 3.69
CA ASN A 252 -29.79 -11.40 2.91
C ASN A 252 -30.21 -11.74 1.47
N GLY A 253 -30.22 -13.03 1.09
CA GLY A 253 -30.76 -13.49 -0.18
C GLY A 253 -29.72 -13.80 -1.26
N ALA A 254 -28.42 -13.74 -0.95
CA ALA A 254 -27.37 -14.15 -1.87
C ALA A 254 -27.50 -15.64 -2.24
N THR A 255 -27.37 -15.94 -3.54
CA THR A 255 -27.40 -17.31 -4.06
C THR A 255 -26.03 -17.91 -4.33
N GLU A 256 -25.03 -17.05 -4.46
CA GLU A 256 -23.64 -17.40 -4.77
C GLU A 256 -22.72 -16.78 -3.73
N LEU A 257 -21.52 -17.36 -3.58
CA LEU A 257 -20.46 -16.77 -2.76
C LEU A 257 -20.07 -15.42 -3.35
N PHE A 258 -19.97 -14.39 -2.51
CA PHE A 258 -19.50 -13.07 -2.94
C PHE A 258 -18.02 -13.14 -3.36
N LYS A 259 -17.63 -12.21 -4.22
CA LYS A 259 -16.25 -12.14 -4.74
C LYS A 259 -15.37 -11.37 -3.77
N SER A 260 -14.07 -11.66 -3.71
CA SER A 260 -13.11 -10.91 -2.89
C SER A 260 -11.90 -10.44 -3.69
N LEU A 261 -11.25 -9.36 -3.23
CA LEU A 261 -9.94 -8.89 -3.68
C LEU A 261 -9.03 -8.75 -2.46
N ALA A 262 -7.74 -9.05 -2.59
CA ALA A 262 -6.78 -8.97 -1.50
C ALA A 262 -5.72 -7.88 -1.71
N PHE A 263 -5.37 -7.18 -0.64
CA PHE A 263 -4.44 -6.04 -0.64
C PHE A 263 -3.44 -6.20 0.50
N PHE A 264 -2.15 -6.15 0.16
CA PHE A 264 -1.06 -6.16 1.13
C PHE A 264 0.24 -5.66 0.49
N HIS A 265 1.29 -5.44 1.27
CA HIS A 265 2.49 -4.79 0.76
C HIS A 265 3.48 -5.77 0.14
N ILE A 266 3.95 -6.75 0.91
CA ILE A 266 5.01 -7.70 0.51
C ILE A 266 4.41 -8.79 -0.38
N PRO A 267 4.97 -9.03 -1.57
CA PRO A 267 4.43 -9.99 -2.52
C PRO A 267 4.50 -11.44 -2.01
N LEU A 268 3.54 -12.24 -2.44
CA LEU A 268 3.56 -13.70 -2.32
C LEU A 268 4.59 -14.32 -3.27
N VAL A 269 4.96 -15.56 -2.96
CA VAL A 269 5.87 -16.33 -3.80
C VAL A 269 5.25 -16.66 -5.17
N GLU A 270 3.93 -16.79 -5.25
CA GLU A 270 3.21 -17.13 -6.49
C GLU A 270 3.31 -16.03 -7.55
N GLN A 271 3.48 -14.76 -7.16
CA GLN A 271 3.75 -13.68 -8.11
C GLN A 271 5.09 -13.88 -8.82
N LYS A 272 6.10 -14.34 -8.09
CA LYS A 272 7.42 -14.68 -8.64
C LYS A 272 7.31 -15.91 -9.55
N ASP A 273 6.64 -16.96 -9.07
CA ASP A 273 6.54 -18.23 -9.79
C ASP A 273 5.77 -18.08 -11.09
N ALA A 274 4.65 -17.36 -11.08
CA ALA A 274 3.86 -17.08 -12.26
C ALA A 274 4.62 -16.22 -13.28
N TYR A 275 5.36 -15.20 -12.83
CA TYR A 275 6.15 -14.36 -13.73
C TYR A 275 7.28 -15.16 -14.39
N PHE A 276 7.98 -16.00 -13.65
CA PHE A 276 9.03 -16.85 -14.21
C PHE A 276 8.48 -17.94 -15.12
N GLU A 277 7.35 -18.57 -14.80
CA GLU A 277 6.72 -19.54 -15.69
C GLU A 277 6.37 -18.90 -17.05
N TRP A 278 5.81 -17.70 -17.07
CA TRP A 278 5.55 -16.95 -18.30
C TRP A 278 6.84 -16.59 -19.05
N LEU A 279 7.86 -16.11 -18.34
CA LEU A 279 9.14 -15.70 -18.92
C LEU A 279 9.88 -16.90 -19.52
N ASP A 280 9.95 -18.03 -18.82
CA ASP A 280 10.62 -19.25 -19.24
C ASP A 280 9.91 -19.92 -20.41
N ASN A 281 8.60 -19.70 -20.56
CA ASN A 281 7.83 -20.06 -21.77
C ASN A 281 8.01 -19.06 -22.93
N GLY A 282 9.08 -18.26 -22.91
CA GLY A 282 9.37 -17.29 -23.97
C GLY A 282 8.38 -16.13 -24.00
N SER A 283 7.97 -15.65 -22.82
CA SER A 283 7.01 -14.55 -22.66
C SER A 283 5.67 -14.83 -23.33
N SER A 284 5.16 -16.06 -23.15
CA SER A 284 3.89 -16.53 -23.73
C SER A 284 3.05 -17.24 -22.67
N ASP A 285 1.73 -17.14 -22.80
CA ASP A 285 0.78 -17.80 -21.90
C ASP A 285 1.05 -19.32 -21.80
N THR A 286 0.87 -19.85 -20.59
CA THR A 286 0.90 -21.28 -20.29
C THR A 286 -0.49 -21.77 -19.93
N GLU A 287 -0.62 -23.03 -19.51
CA GLU A 287 -1.87 -23.51 -18.91
C GLU A 287 -2.14 -22.88 -17.53
N ASN A 288 -1.11 -22.43 -16.81
CA ASN A 288 -1.28 -21.86 -15.46
C ASN A 288 -1.24 -20.34 -15.44
N VAL A 289 -0.62 -19.71 -16.44
CA VAL A 289 -0.37 -18.27 -16.48
C VAL A 289 -0.95 -17.63 -17.73
N LYS A 290 -1.73 -16.56 -17.56
CA LYS A 290 -2.17 -15.67 -18.64
C LYS A 290 -1.65 -14.26 -18.39
N TYR A 291 -0.73 -13.78 -19.21
CA TYR A 291 -0.18 -12.44 -19.04
C TYR A 291 -1.20 -11.37 -19.44
N VAL A 292 -1.22 -10.26 -18.71
CA VAL A 292 -2.08 -9.12 -19.04
C VAL A 292 -1.26 -7.90 -19.47
N TYR A 293 -0.43 -7.36 -18.58
CA TYR A 293 0.37 -6.16 -18.86
C TYR A 293 1.59 -6.01 -17.95
N GLY A 294 2.39 -4.97 -18.24
CA GLY A 294 3.45 -4.47 -17.37
C GLY A 294 4.72 -5.32 -17.41
N ASN A 295 5.66 -5.01 -16.51
CA ASN A 295 6.96 -5.67 -16.49
C ASN A 295 7.49 -5.75 -15.05
N ALA A 296 8.32 -6.77 -14.80
CA ALA A 296 9.13 -6.78 -13.58
C ALA A 296 10.45 -6.03 -13.85
N GLY A 297 10.63 -4.89 -13.19
CA GLY A 297 11.74 -3.97 -13.40
C GLY A 297 12.86 -4.11 -12.38
N GLU A 298 12.66 -4.88 -11.31
CA GLU A 298 13.66 -5.03 -10.25
C GLU A 298 14.95 -5.71 -10.73
N GLY A 299 16.07 -5.17 -10.24
CA GLY A 299 17.40 -5.69 -10.55
C GLY A 299 17.76 -6.89 -9.68
N GLY A 300 17.91 -8.07 -10.29
CA GLY A 300 18.38 -9.27 -9.59
C GLY A 300 17.23 -10.17 -9.14
N LYS A 301 16.69 -9.95 -7.93
CA LYS A 301 15.45 -10.61 -7.50
C LYS A 301 14.29 -9.92 -8.20
N VAL A 302 13.60 -10.66 -9.05
CA VAL A 302 12.49 -10.11 -9.86
C VAL A 302 11.29 -9.77 -8.99
N VAL A 303 11.10 -10.48 -7.87
CA VAL A 303 10.03 -10.30 -6.88
C VAL A 303 10.64 -10.53 -5.49
N CYS A 304 10.47 -9.60 -4.57
CA CYS A 304 11.00 -9.67 -3.20
C CYS A 304 9.97 -10.23 -2.21
N SER A 305 9.56 -11.49 -2.42
CA SER A 305 8.61 -12.17 -1.53
C SER A 305 9.20 -12.52 -0.16
N GLY A 306 8.31 -12.82 0.79
CA GLY A 306 8.66 -13.40 2.08
C GLY A 306 9.52 -14.67 1.97
N ILE A 307 10.36 -14.92 2.97
CA ILE A 307 11.31 -16.05 2.99
C ILE A 307 10.73 -17.35 3.57
N GLY A 308 9.59 -17.27 4.24
CA GLY A 308 8.85 -18.39 4.81
C GLY A 308 7.89 -19.03 3.82
N GLU A 309 7.22 -20.07 4.29
CA GLU A 309 6.09 -20.70 3.61
C GLU A 309 4.80 -20.15 4.23
N ASP A 310 3.81 -19.86 3.39
CA ASP A 310 2.44 -19.55 3.77
C ASP A 310 1.47 -20.18 2.77
N ASP A 311 0.23 -20.40 3.18
CA ASP A 311 -0.80 -21.10 2.39
C ASP A 311 -1.91 -20.12 1.94
N LEU A 312 -1.61 -18.81 1.84
CA LEU A 312 -2.65 -17.82 1.55
C LEU A 312 -3.22 -18.01 0.15
N PHE A 313 -2.37 -18.15 -0.87
CA PHE A 313 -2.81 -18.33 -2.25
C PHE A 313 -3.65 -19.61 -2.40
N GLU A 314 -3.18 -20.73 -1.85
CA GLU A 314 -3.87 -22.02 -1.86
C GLU A 314 -5.21 -21.92 -1.15
N THR A 315 -5.27 -21.17 -0.05
CA THR A 315 -6.51 -20.92 0.68
C THR A 315 -7.47 -20.06 -0.13
N MET A 316 -6.99 -19.02 -0.81
CA MET A 316 -7.80 -18.21 -1.72
C MET A 316 -8.39 -19.03 -2.87
N VAL A 317 -7.59 -19.90 -3.49
CA VAL A 317 -8.05 -20.83 -4.54
C VAL A 317 -9.08 -21.82 -3.98
N ARG A 318 -8.83 -22.39 -2.80
CA ARG A 318 -9.73 -23.36 -2.15
C ARG A 318 -11.07 -22.74 -1.77
N VAL A 319 -11.05 -21.54 -1.18
CA VAL A 319 -12.25 -20.81 -0.75
C VAL A 319 -13.04 -20.33 -1.96
N GLY A 320 -12.36 -19.94 -3.05
CA GLY A 320 -12.99 -19.60 -4.32
C GLY A 320 -13.73 -18.26 -4.33
N SER A 321 -13.44 -17.37 -3.36
CA SER A 321 -13.94 -16.00 -3.33
C SER A 321 -12.98 -15.02 -4.00
N THR A 322 -11.66 -15.14 -3.76
CA THR A 322 -10.68 -14.14 -4.21
C THR A 322 -10.42 -14.21 -5.69
N GLN A 323 -10.62 -13.09 -6.39
CA GLN A 323 -10.40 -13.01 -7.83
C GLN A 323 -9.11 -12.26 -8.18
N GLY A 324 -8.58 -11.45 -7.27
CA GLY A 324 -7.38 -10.64 -7.50
C GLY A 324 -6.60 -10.34 -6.23
N VAL A 325 -5.29 -10.19 -6.38
CA VAL A 325 -4.33 -9.83 -5.34
C VAL A 325 -3.52 -8.62 -5.82
N PHE A 326 -3.42 -7.60 -4.99
CA PHE A 326 -2.78 -6.33 -5.28
C PHE A 326 -1.69 -6.03 -4.26
N VAL A 327 -0.46 -5.85 -4.76
CA VAL A 327 0.73 -5.66 -3.92
C VAL A 327 1.57 -4.45 -4.33
N GLY A 328 2.54 -4.09 -3.48
CA GLY A 328 3.48 -3.00 -3.68
C GLY A 328 4.93 -3.47 -3.61
N HIS A 329 5.75 -2.77 -2.82
CA HIS A 329 7.06 -3.20 -2.31
C HIS A 329 8.22 -3.22 -3.31
N ASP A 330 8.03 -3.82 -4.49
CA ASP A 330 9.04 -3.82 -5.55
C ASP A 330 8.79 -2.63 -6.48
N HIS A 331 9.45 -1.50 -6.21
CA HIS A 331 9.06 -0.20 -6.78
C HIS A 331 9.11 -0.15 -8.31
N TYR A 332 9.91 -0.99 -8.96
CA TYR A 332 9.99 -1.04 -10.43
C TYR A 332 9.07 -2.09 -11.07
N ASN A 333 8.37 -2.89 -10.29
CA ASN A 333 7.40 -3.86 -10.79
C ASN A 333 6.04 -3.20 -10.98
N ASN A 334 5.37 -3.53 -12.08
CA ASN A 334 4.01 -3.06 -12.37
C ASN A 334 3.24 -4.04 -13.27
N PHE A 335 3.58 -5.33 -13.18
CA PHE A 335 2.98 -6.37 -14.02
C PHE A 335 1.68 -6.90 -13.43
N SER A 336 0.83 -7.42 -14.32
CA SER A 336 -0.41 -8.12 -13.97
C SER A 336 -0.53 -9.38 -14.81
N LEU A 337 -0.84 -10.50 -14.17
CA LEU A 337 -1.05 -11.80 -14.79
C LEU A 337 -2.13 -12.57 -14.04
N TRP A 338 -2.80 -13.49 -14.72
CA TRP A 338 -3.66 -14.48 -14.09
C TRP A 338 -2.86 -15.73 -13.77
N TYR A 339 -3.03 -16.27 -12.57
CA TYR A 339 -2.36 -17.49 -12.13
C TYR A 339 -3.33 -18.44 -11.41
N ASN A 340 -3.24 -19.74 -11.68
CA ASN A 340 -4.06 -20.77 -11.04
C ASN A 340 -3.27 -21.69 -10.08
N GLY A 341 -1.95 -21.49 -9.91
CA GLY A 341 -1.10 -22.35 -9.06
C GLY A 341 -1.08 -23.83 -9.46
N GLY A 342 -1.38 -24.17 -10.73
CA GLY A 342 -1.53 -25.56 -11.16
C GLY A 342 -2.78 -26.27 -10.61
N SER A 343 -3.71 -25.54 -10.00
CA SER A 343 -4.88 -26.09 -9.30
C SER A 343 -6.15 -26.22 -10.17
N GLY A 344 -6.05 -26.00 -11.49
CA GLY A 344 -7.15 -26.17 -12.44
C GLY A 344 -7.71 -24.86 -12.97
N ASP A 345 -9.03 -24.73 -13.07
CA ASP A 345 -9.68 -23.64 -13.84
C ASP A 345 -9.90 -22.33 -13.06
N TYR A 346 -9.53 -22.27 -11.77
CA TYR A 346 -9.70 -21.07 -10.95
C TYR A 346 -8.43 -20.21 -10.99
N TYR A 347 -8.53 -19.03 -11.62
CA TYR A 347 -7.42 -18.09 -11.72
C TYR A 347 -7.63 -16.89 -10.79
N ILE A 348 -6.55 -16.48 -10.15
CA ILE A 348 -6.46 -15.23 -9.38
C ILE A 348 -5.56 -14.28 -10.18
N ARG A 349 -5.98 -13.01 -10.34
CA ARG A 349 -5.16 -11.99 -10.96
C ARG A 349 -4.15 -11.44 -9.97
N LEU A 350 -2.88 -11.70 -10.20
CA LEU A 350 -1.77 -11.22 -9.39
C LEU A 350 -1.25 -9.92 -10.01
N THR A 351 -1.38 -8.80 -9.29
CA THR A 351 -1.07 -7.45 -9.82
C THR A 351 -0.14 -6.70 -8.89
N TYR A 352 0.98 -6.23 -9.45
CA TYR A 352 1.80 -5.19 -8.82
C TYR A 352 1.23 -3.81 -9.09
N GLY A 353 1.03 -3.05 -8.02
CA GLY A 353 0.71 -1.64 -8.06
C GLY A 353 1.84 -0.82 -8.66
N MET A 354 1.50 0.28 -9.33
CA MET A 354 2.50 1.26 -9.74
C MET A 354 2.97 2.07 -8.53
N SER A 355 4.27 2.09 -8.24
CA SER A 355 4.83 2.87 -7.14
C SER A 355 4.75 4.38 -7.40
N ILE A 356 4.64 5.19 -6.35
CA ILE A 356 4.77 6.66 -6.48
C ILE A 356 6.24 7.10 -6.41
N ASP A 357 7.05 6.35 -5.66
CA ASP A 357 8.39 6.64 -5.15
C ASP A 357 9.20 7.76 -5.86
N TYR A 358 9.64 8.72 -5.03
CA TYR A 358 10.58 9.78 -5.36
C TYR A 358 11.85 9.77 -4.49
N LEU A 359 11.94 8.86 -3.51
CA LEU A 359 12.87 8.96 -2.40
C LEU A 359 13.70 7.71 -2.16
N ALA A 360 13.09 6.53 -2.12
CA ALA A 360 13.70 5.34 -1.54
C ALA A 360 14.83 4.80 -2.42
N TYR A 361 14.61 4.71 -3.73
CA TYR A 361 15.64 4.25 -4.66
C TYR A 361 16.52 5.38 -5.21
N PHE A 362 17.82 5.13 -5.32
CA PHE A 362 18.76 6.13 -5.83
C PHE A 362 18.45 6.49 -7.28
N GLY A 363 18.06 7.74 -7.52
CA GLY A 363 17.77 8.25 -8.87
C GLY A 363 16.30 8.10 -9.30
N ILE A 364 15.47 7.37 -8.55
CA ILE A 364 14.09 7.03 -8.92
C ILE A 364 13.19 8.26 -9.15
N ALA A 365 13.50 9.37 -8.49
CA ALA A 365 12.83 10.66 -8.72
C ALA A 365 12.87 11.14 -10.18
N LYS A 366 13.80 10.65 -10.98
CA LYS A 366 13.98 10.99 -12.41
C LYS A 366 13.32 9.97 -13.34
N GLU A 367 12.84 8.85 -12.80
CA GLU A 367 12.23 7.76 -13.54
C GLU A 367 10.71 7.90 -13.48
N THR A 368 10.02 7.46 -14.54
CA THR A 368 8.56 7.58 -14.67
C THR A 368 7.89 6.29 -15.16
N ALA A 369 8.67 5.24 -15.44
CA ALA A 369 8.14 3.98 -15.97
C ALA A 369 7.25 3.26 -14.96
N GLN A 370 7.68 3.32 -13.71
CA GLN A 370 7.05 2.77 -12.54
C GLN A 370 6.02 3.72 -11.90
N ARG A 371 6.10 5.03 -12.18
CA ARG A 371 5.34 6.03 -11.44
C ARG A 371 3.86 6.05 -11.81
N GLY A 372 2.98 5.82 -10.86
CA GLY A 372 1.55 5.78 -11.14
C GLY A 372 0.66 5.34 -9.98
N GLY A 373 -0.54 4.90 -10.34
CA GLY A 373 -1.43 4.12 -9.48
C GLY A 373 -2.10 3.02 -10.29
N THR A 374 -2.85 2.13 -9.65
CA THR A 374 -3.63 1.09 -10.35
C THR A 374 -5.10 1.35 -10.13
N VAL A 375 -5.87 1.48 -11.21
CA VAL A 375 -7.34 1.60 -11.12
C VAL A 375 -7.94 0.21 -11.20
N ILE A 376 -8.85 -0.05 -10.28
CA ILE A 376 -9.62 -1.29 -10.19
C ILE A 376 -11.09 -0.89 -10.34
N GLU A 377 -11.75 -1.44 -11.34
CA GLU A 377 -13.15 -1.19 -11.66
C GLU A 377 -13.93 -2.45 -11.28
N ILE A 378 -14.77 -2.35 -10.24
CA ILE A 378 -15.58 -3.45 -9.71
C ILE A 378 -17.00 -3.26 -10.22
N SER A 379 -17.50 -4.20 -11.02
CA SER A 379 -18.88 -4.17 -11.52
C SER A 379 -19.90 -4.55 -10.44
N PRO A 380 -21.19 -4.19 -10.59
CA PRO A 380 -22.23 -4.50 -9.60
C PRO A 380 -22.41 -5.97 -9.27
N ASP A 381 -22.01 -6.88 -10.16
CA ASP A 381 -22.03 -8.33 -9.90
C ASP A 381 -20.81 -8.81 -9.09
N GLY A 382 -19.96 -7.88 -8.67
CA GLY A 382 -18.70 -8.09 -7.96
C GLY A 382 -17.51 -8.48 -8.85
N SER A 383 -17.68 -8.69 -10.16
CA SER A 383 -16.52 -8.94 -11.03
C SER A 383 -15.65 -7.69 -11.14
N PHE A 384 -14.38 -7.85 -11.54
CA PHE A 384 -13.47 -6.73 -11.66
C PHE A 384 -12.58 -6.80 -12.90
N ASP A 385 -12.08 -5.62 -13.30
CA ASP A 385 -10.90 -5.47 -14.13
C ASP A 385 -9.98 -4.40 -13.52
N CYS A 386 -8.72 -4.35 -13.97
CA CYS A 386 -7.77 -3.34 -13.52
C CYS A 386 -6.76 -2.94 -14.60
N TYR A 387 -6.23 -1.72 -14.47
CA TYR A 387 -5.15 -1.21 -15.31
C TYR A 387 -4.25 -0.24 -14.54
N GLY A 388 -2.96 -0.26 -14.88
CA GLY A 388 -2.02 0.76 -14.39
C GLY A 388 -2.25 2.12 -15.05
N LEU A 389 -2.17 3.18 -14.25
CA LEU A 389 -2.17 4.57 -14.67
C LEU A 389 -0.79 5.17 -14.51
N ARG A 390 -0.09 5.37 -15.63
CA ARG A 390 1.26 5.90 -15.62
C ARG A 390 1.25 7.43 -15.62
N MET A 391 2.03 8.01 -14.72
CA MET A 391 2.35 9.42 -14.69
C MET A 391 3.59 9.71 -15.54
N ILE A 392 3.40 10.19 -16.76
CA ILE A 392 4.51 10.45 -17.70
C ILE A 392 5.08 11.88 -17.51
N ASP A 393 4.24 12.85 -17.15
CA ASP A 393 4.59 14.21 -16.66
C ASP A 393 3.32 14.85 -16.05
N LYS A 394 3.43 15.98 -15.35
CA LYS A 394 2.39 16.73 -14.60
C LYS A 394 1.08 17.09 -15.36
N LYS A 395 0.92 16.64 -16.61
CA LYS A 395 -0.21 16.96 -17.49
C LYS A 395 -0.66 15.81 -18.40
N GLU A 396 -0.03 14.63 -18.33
CA GLU A 396 -0.42 13.47 -19.13
C GLU A 396 -0.41 12.22 -18.27
N ILE A 397 -1.60 11.84 -17.81
CA ILE A 397 -1.90 10.53 -17.23
C ILE A 397 -2.40 9.65 -18.38
N ARG A 398 -1.79 8.48 -18.56
CA ARG A 398 -2.15 7.53 -19.63
C ARG A 398 -2.31 6.13 -19.06
N LYS A 399 -3.25 5.34 -19.58
CA LYS A 399 -3.37 3.91 -19.26
C LYS A 399 -2.15 3.16 -19.78
N ILE A 400 -1.63 2.19 -19.02
CA ILE A 400 -0.59 1.28 -19.53
C ILE A 400 -1.17 0.50 -20.72
N GLY A 401 -0.50 0.56 -21.87
CA GLY A 401 -0.91 -0.13 -23.10
C GLY A 401 -1.35 0.78 -24.25
N ASP A 402 -1.67 2.06 -23.96
CA ASP A 402 -1.89 3.08 -24.98
C ASP A 402 -0.55 3.62 -25.49
N PHE A 403 0.11 2.86 -26.38
CA PHE A 403 1.36 3.23 -27.06
C PHE A 403 1.14 4.07 -28.31
#